data_AF-A0A0G3XI50-F1
#
_entry.id   AF-A0A0G3XI50-F1
#
_cell.length_a   1.000
_cell.length_b   1.000
_cell.length_c   1.000
_cell.angle_alpha   90.00
_cell.angle_beta   90.00
_cell.angle_gamma   90.00
#
_symmetry.space_group_name_H-M   'P 1'
#
loop_
_entity.id
_entity.type
_entity.pdbx_description
1 polymer ?
#
loop_
_entity_poly.entity_id
_entity_poly.type
_entity_poly.pdbx_seq_one_letter_code
_entity_poly.pdbx_strand_id
1 'polypeptide(L)'
;MIFALVLLVVGLLFSWLAILGWRHRKDEMVSIAEAAILKTTGAEPLPLTKFDRVLQRLQLVMISLFGPLLIVIGGYGLFSGLDLL
;
A
#
# COMPACT_ATOMS: atom_id res chain seq x y z
N MET A 1 -13.67 15.46 11.72
CA MET A 1 -13.73 15.67 10.26
C MET A 1 -12.38 15.54 9.56
N ILE A 2 -11.37 16.40 9.81
CA ILE A 2 -10.08 16.34 9.08
C ILE A 2 -9.41 14.96 9.18
N PHE A 3 -9.36 14.38 10.38
CA PHE A 3 -8.79 13.05 10.58
C PHE A 3 -9.50 11.96 9.75
N ALA A 4 -10.82 12.01 9.65
CA ALA A 4 -11.61 11.06 8.84
C ALA A 4 -11.31 11.19 7.34
N LEU A 5 -11.14 12.42 6.85
CA LEU A 5 -10.72 12.68 5.47
C LEU A 5 -9.31 12.14 5.19
N VAL A 6 -8.37 12.34 6.11
CA VAL A 6 -7.01 11.79 5.98
C VAL A 6 -7.05 10.26 5.91
N LEU A 7 -7.82 9.61 6.79
CA LEU A 7 -7.97 8.15 6.78
C LEU A 7 -8.57 7.65 5.46
N LEU A 8 -9.56 8.34 4.89
CA LEU A 8 -10.14 8.00 3.59
C LEU A 8 -9.12 8.10 2.46
N VAL A 9 -8.37 9.21 2.39
CA VAL A 9 -7.35 9.42 1.36
C VAL A 9 -6.25 8.36 1.46
N VAL A 10 -5.75 8.10 2.67
CA VAL A 10 -4.73 7.08 2.91
C VAL A 10 -5.26 5.67 2.61
N GLY A 11 -6.49 5.36 3.03
CA GLY A 11 -7.13 4.07 2.76
C GLY A 11 -7.33 3.81 1.26
N LEU A 12 -7.75 4.84 0.50
CA LEU A 12 -7.85 4.77 -0.96
C LEU A 12 -6.48 4.56 -1.61
N LEU A 13 -5.46 5.30 -1.18
CA LEU A 13 -4.09 5.13 -1.67
C LEU A 13 -3.56 3.72 -1.41
N PHE A 14 -3.76 3.20 -0.19
CA PHE A 14 -3.34 1.84 0.17
C PHE A 14 -4.09 0.78 -0.61
N SER A 15 -5.40 0.93 -0.79
CA SER A 15 -6.19 0.01 -1.61
C SER A 15 -5.73 0.03 -3.07
N TRP A 16 -5.40 1.20 -3.61
CA TRP A 16 -4.84 1.34 -4.95
C TRP A 16 -3.48 0.63 -5.08
N LEU A 17 -2.57 0.87 -4.14
CA LEU A 17 -1.26 0.23 -4.10
C LEU A 17 -1.35 -1.30 -3.94
N ALA A 18 -2.32 -1.78 -3.14
CA ALA A 18 -2.60 -3.20 -3.02
C ALA A 18 -3.04 -3.79 -4.37
N ILE A 19 -4.02 -3.20 -5.05
CA ILE A 19 -4.48 -3.64 -6.37
C ILE A 19 -3.31 -3.68 -7.35
N LEU A 20 -2.50 -2.62 -7.38
CA LEU A 20 -1.34 -2.53 -8.26
C LEU A 20 -0.28 -3.61 -7.93
N GLY A 21 -0.01 -3.85 -6.65
CA GLY A 21 0.92 -4.88 -6.18
C GLY A 21 0.44 -6.31 -6.46
N TRP A 22 -0.87 -6.58 -6.36
CA TRP A 22 -1.44 -7.87 -6.75
C TRP A 22 -1.42 -8.07 -8.27
N ARG A 23 -1.71 -7.02 -9.03
CA ARG A 23 -1.70 -7.05 -10.50
C ARG A 23 -0.32 -7.34 -11.07
N HIS A 24 0.73 -6.76 -10.47
CA HIS A 24 2.12 -6.95 -10.90
C HIS A 24 2.87 -7.99 -10.05
N ARG A 25 2.17 -8.90 -9.36
CA ARG A 25 2.79 -9.95 -8.54
C ARG A 25 3.57 -10.98 -9.35
N LYS A 26 3.28 -11.09 -10.65
CA LYS A 26 3.87 -12.09 -11.58
C LYS A 26 5.10 -11.57 -12.34
N ASP A 27 5.24 -10.26 -12.47
CA ASP A 27 6.48 -9.67 -12.95
C ASP A 27 7.45 -9.78 -11.77
N GLU A 28 8.57 -10.48 -11.97
CA GLU A 28 9.61 -10.64 -10.94
C GLU A 28 9.93 -9.28 -10.34
N MET A 29 9.45 -9.05 -9.12
CA MET A 29 9.49 -7.76 -8.45
C MET A 29 10.95 -7.36 -8.24
N VAL A 30 11.48 -6.59 -9.18
CA VAL A 30 12.31 -5.46 -8.81
C VAL A 30 11.42 -4.64 -7.89
N SER A 31 11.70 -4.69 -6.57
CA SER A 31 10.93 -3.95 -5.57
C SER A 31 10.76 -2.49 -6.02
N ILE A 32 9.65 -1.82 -5.71
CA ILE A 32 9.54 -0.37 -6.01
C ILE A 32 10.73 0.41 -5.45
N ALA A 33 11.27 -0.04 -4.31
CA ALA A 33 12.51 0.48 -3.73
C ALA A 33 13.74 0.20 -4.61
N GLU A 34 13.79 -0.95 -5.24
CA GLU A 34 14.88 -1.39 -6.12
C GLU A 34 14.80 -0.70 -7.49
N ALA A 35 13.61 -0.44 -8.03
CA ALA A 35 13.41 0.41 -9.22
C ALA A 35 13.81 1.86 -8.93
N ALA A 36 13.54 2.35 -7.71
CA ALA A 36 13.99 3.67 -7.27
C ALA A 36 15.51 3.73 -7.06
N ILE A 37 16.12 2.67 -6.52
CA ILE A 37 17.58 2.57 -6.36
C ILE A 37 18.26 2.45 -7.72
N LEU A 38 17.79 1.58 -8.62
CA LEU A 38 18.27 1.45 -10.01
C LEU A 38 18.22 2.78 -10.74
N LYS A 39 17.09 3.52 -10.60
CA LYS A 39 16.90 4.81 -11.26
C LYS A 39 17.81 5.92 -10.70
N THR A 40 18.30 5.78 -9.47
CA THR A 40 19.12 6.80 -8.80
C THR A 40 20.61 6.47 -8.77
N THR A 41 20.99 5.19 -8.78
CA THR A 41 22.40 4.77 -8.60
C THR A 41 22.98 4.00 -9.79
N GLY A 42 22.17 3.50 -10.73
CA GLY A 42 22.66 2.77 -11.92
C GLY A 42 23.43 1.48 -11.62
N ALA A 43 23.41 1.00 -10.38
CA ALA A 43 24.08 -0.22 -9.95
C ALA A 43 23.20 -1.46 -10.21
N GLU A 44 23.84 -2.60 -10.49
CA GLU A 44 23.12 -3.88 -10.63
C GLU A 44 22.41 -4.25 -9.33
N PRO A 45 21.14 -4.72 -9.41
CA PRO A 45 20.36 -5.06 -8.22
C PRO A 45 21.02 -6.21 -7.44
N LEU A 46 21.17 -6.03 -6.13
CA LEU A 46 21.64 -7.09 -5.24
C LEU A 46 20.65 -8.27 -5.28
N PRO A 47 21.12 -9.53 -5.26
CA PRO A 47 20.23 -10.69 -5.33
C PRO A 47 19.29 -10.71 -4.12
N LEU A 48 17.99 -10.60 -4.39
CA LEU A 48 16.91 -10.66 -3.39
C LEU A 48 17.01 -11.91 -2.51
N THR A 49 17.19 -11.69 -1.21
CA THR A 49 17.21 -12.79 -0.25
C THR A 49 15.81 -13.39 -0.11
N LYS A 50 15.73 -14.64 0.38
CA LYS A 50 14.43 -15.29 0.64
C LYS A 50 13.60 -14.51 1.67
N PHE A 51 14.25 -13.80 2.59
CA PHE A 51 13.61 -13.00 3.62
C PHE A 51 12.90 -11.77 3.04
N ASP A 52 13.57 -11.04 2.15
CA ASP A 52 13.00 -9.84 1.51
C ASP A 52 11.72 -10.17 0.72
N ARG A 53 11.69 -11.34 0.06
CA ARG A 53 10.50 -11.84 -0.63
C ARG A 53 9.33 -12.14 0.31
N VAL A 54 9.61 -12.64 1.51
CA VAL A 54 8.57 -12.87 2.53
C VAL A 54 8.05 -11.53 3.03
N LEU A 55 8.94 -10.58 3.30
CA LEU A 55 8.57 -9.25 3.79
C LEU A 55 7.74 -8.47 2.77
N GLN A 56 8.09 -8.52 1.48
CA GLN A 56 7.30 -7.89 0.41
C GLN A 56 5.89 -8.50 0.31
N ARG A 57 5.78 -9.83 0.41
CA ARG A 57 4.46 -10.50 0.42
C ARG A 57 3.65 -10.10 1.65
N LEU A 58 4.28 -10.06 2.82
CA LEU A 58 3.65 -9.64 4.06
C LEU A 58 3.15 -8.19 3.91
N GLN A 59 4.00 -7.28 3.41
CA GLN A 59 3.64 -5.89 3.18
C GLN A 59 2.46 -5.76 2.23
N LEU A 60 2.44 -6.50 1.11
CA LEU A 60 1.32 -6.48 0.17
C LEU A 60 0.02 -6.95 0.84
N VAL A 61 0.09 -8.04 1.62
CA VAL A 61 -1.07 -8.56 2.38
C VAL A 61 -1.55 -7.53 3.41
N MET A 62 -0.64 -6.89 4.15
CA MET A 62 -0.97 -5.85 5.13
C MET A 62 -1.64 -4.66 4.46
N ILE A 63 -1.07 -4.11 3.38
CA ILE A 63 -1.66 -2.96 2.67
C ILE A 63 -3.05 -3.32 2.10
N SER A 64 -3.24 -4.56 1.67
CA SER A 64 -4.54 -5.05 1.16
C SER A 64 -5.61 -5.16 2.24
N LEU A 65 -5.24 -5.42 3.49
CA LEU A 65 -6.15 -5.47 4.64
C LEU A 65 -6.41 -4.06 5.20
N PHE A 66 -5.34 -3.29 5.40
CA PHE A 66 -5.43 -1.97 6.02
C PHE A 66 -6.06 -0.93 5.10
N GLY A 67 -5.88 -1.00 3.78
CA GLY A 67 -6.50 -0.05 2.85
C GLY A 67 -8.03 0.01 2.99
N PRO A 68 -8.75 -1.10 2.78
CA PRO A 68 -10.20 -1.16 2.96
C PRO A 68 -10.63 -0.82 4.40
N LEU A 69 -9.89 -1.28 5.41
CA LEU A 69 -10.20 -1.00 6.81
C LEU A 69 -10.17 0.50 7.11
N LEU A 70 -9.15 1.21 6.62
CA LEU A 70 -9.03 2.66 6.79
C LEU A 70 -10.15 3.41 6.06
N ILE A 71 -10.59 2.92 4.89
CA ILE A 71 -11.75 3.49 4.18
C ILE A 71 -13.02 3.36 5.02
N VAL A 72 -13.26 2.18 5.60
CA VAL A 72 -14.45 1.94 6.45
C VAL A 72 -14.43 2.84 7.69
N ILE A 73 -13.31 2.89 8.41
CA ILE A 73 -13.17 3.72 9.62
C ILE A 73 -13.30 5.21 9.28
N GLY A 74 -12.61 5.65 8.21
CA GLY A 74 -12.67 7.03 7.74
C GLY A 74 -14.07 7.43 7.26
N GLY A 75 -14.74 6.54 6.53
CA GLY A 75 -16.13 6.74 6.08
C GLY A 75 -17.08 6.87 7.26
N TYR A 76 -17.03 5.93 8.21
CA TYR A 76 -17.84 5.99 9.43
C TYR A 76 -17.60 7.29 10.22
N GLY A 77 -16.34 7.68 10.40
CA GLY A 77 -15.97 8.93 11.07
C GLY A 77 -16.40 10.20 10.31
N LEU A 78 -16.56 10.13 8.99
CA LEU A 78 -17.07 11.22 8.18
C LEU A 78 -18.60 11.34 8.30
N PHE A 79 -19.33 10.23 8.14
CA PHE A 79 -20.79 10.21 8.21
C PHE A 79 -21.31 10.58 9.60
N SER A 80 -20.69 10.05 10.67
CA SER A 80 -21.01 10.44 12.06
C SER A 80 -20.71 11.92 12.32
N GLY A 81 -19.62 12.45 11.76
CA GLY A 81 -19.31 13.88 11.86
C GLY A 81 -20.23 14.79 11.04
N LEU A 82 -21.08 14.23 10.18
CA LEU A 82 -22.07 14.92 9.37
C LEU A 82 -23.50 14.68 9.87
N ASP A 83 -23.67 14.00 11.03
CA ASP A 83 -24.96 13.57 11.58
C ASP A 83 -25.81 12.73 10.59
N LEU A 84 -25.14 12.04 9.66
CA LEU A 84 -25.78 11.15 8.67
C LEU A 84 -25.89 9.70 9.17
N LEU A 85 -25.27 9.40 10.33
CA LEU A 85 -25.25 8.13 11.06
C LEU A 85 -25.14 8.43 12.56
#